data_AF-A0A5M9ZVS2-F1
#
_entry.id   AF-A0A5M9ZVS2-F1
#
_cell.length_a   1.000
_cell.length_b   1.000
_cell.length_c   1.000
_cell.angle_alpha   90.00
_cell.angle_beta   90.00
_cell.angle_gamma   90.00
#
_symmetry.space_group_name_H-M   'P 1'
#
loop_
_entity.id
_entity.type
_entity.pdbx_description
1 polymer ?
#
loop_
_entity_poly.entity_id
_entity_poly.type
_entity_poly.pdbx_seq_one_letter_code
_entity_poly.pdbx_strand_id
1 'polypeptide(L)'
;MRIRTIRPEFYESEHIGSLTWDARYVFECLWSYVQDNGVNLANPKLIRGTCMPYDSDRCLKRIERALDQLETIGSIIRYEHQGKKLLWIPNFTEYQKIKNPGVCRFPTPIELGIIPEPHSHDENVENTTILDDATDVEDDSTLLEVESTDTLVDPTDTTVDPTDNEVDPTDTMGTGVGVGVGVIKKENTSCFPKKKRKTRIRPTFTPDQRSIDHARALHLDPQRERDKFINHWQATGGKADDWQAMYRGWCDNSPDARPSKPSTPQPPSEAWISRNLIERIPPEHAFDARRQFMTLISQGTPKEQAAQTIINENGATP
;
A
#
# COMPACT_ATOMS: atom_id res chain seq x y z
N MET A 1 -5.21 21.79 1.77
CA MET A 1 -5.43 20.70 0.79
C MET A 1 -4.22 19.78 0.75
N ARG A 2 -4.36 18.57 0.21
CA ARG A 2 -3.26 17.63 0.00
C ARG A 2 -2.85 17.63 -1.46
N ILE A 3 -1.57 17.39 -1.74
CA ILE A 3 -1.08 17.20 -3.11
C ILE A 3 -1.46 15.78 -3.55
N ARG A 4 -2.09 15.66 -4.72
CA ARG A 4 -2.48 14.39 -5.35
C ARG A 4 -2.05 14.38 -6.81
N THR A 5 -1.79 13.20 -7.34
CA THR A 5 -1.50 13.01 -8.76
C THR A 5 -2.80 12.72 -9.50
N ILE A 6 -3.02 13.43 -10.62
CA ILE A 6 -4.07 13.06 -11.57
C ILE A 6 -3.48 12.04 -12.53
N ARG A 7 -4.06 10.84 -12.60
CA ARG A 7 -3.57 9.79 -13.50
C ARG A 7 -4.22 9.91 -14.89
N PRO A 8 -3.56 9.45 -15.97
CA PRO A 8 -4.12 9.53 -17.33
C PRO A 8 -5.49 8.84 -17.49
N GLU A 9 -5.74 7.77 -16.72
CA GLU A 9 -6.99 7.01 -16.80
C GLU A 9 -8.22 7.85 -16.42
N PHE A 10 -8.02 8.98 -15.73
CA PHE A 10 -9.07 9.96 -15.49
C PHE A 10 -9.63 10.53 -16.80
N TYR A 11 -8.74 10.91 -17.73
CA TYR A 11 -9.12 11.53 -19.01
C TYR A 11 -9.61 10.50 -20.02
N GLU A 12 -9.14 9.25 -19.91
CA GLU A 12 -9.55 8.14 -20.77
C GLU A 12 -10.90 7.52 -20.35
N SER A 13 -11.38 7.82 -19.14
CA SER A 13 -12.63 7.26 -18.62
C SER A 13 -13.85 7.85 -19.31
N GLU A 14 -14.61 7.01 -20.01
CA GLU A 14 -15.90 7.39 -20.61
C GLU A 14 -16.93 7.84 -19.56
N HIS A 15 -16.93 7.21 -18.38
CA HIS A 15 -17.82 7.57 -17.26
C HIS A 15 -17.58 9.00 -16.76
N ILE A 16 -16.31 9.42 -16.67
CA ILE A 16 -15.95 10.81 -16.33
C ILE A 16 -16.15 11.72 -17.56
N GLY A 17 -15.89 11.20 -18.75
CA GLY A 17 -16.05 11.86 -20.03
C GLY A 17 -17.50 12.18 -20.42
N SER A 18 -18.50 11.58 -19.78
CA SER A 18 -19.92 11.92 -19.97
C SER A 18 -20.39 13.09 -19.10
N LEU A 19 -19.62 13.46 -18.07
CA LEU A 19 -19.96 14.55 -17.15
C LEU A 19 -19.76 15.93 -17.78
N THR A 20 -20.43 16.93 -17.22
CA THR A 20 -20.18 18.34 -17.57
C THR A 20 -18.77 18.77 -17.18
N TRP A 21 -18.24 19.83 -17.84
CA TRP A 21 -16.94 20.42 -17.48
C TRP A 21 -16.85 20.80 -16.01
N ASP A 22 -17.95 21.33 -15.45
CA ASP A 22 -18.04 21.70 -14.04
C ASP A 22 -17.90 20.47 -13.13
N ALA A 23 -18.60 19.39 -13.45
CA ALA A 23 -18.51 18.14 -12.69
C ALA A 23 -17.12 17.52 -12.72
N ARG A 24 -16.46 17.51 -13.89
CA ARG A 24 -15.06 17.03 -14.00
C ARG A 24 -14.11 17.89 -13.18
N TYR A 25 -14.20 19.21 -13.30
CA TYR A 25 -13.35 20.14 -12.55
C TYR A 25 -13.56 20.05 -11.04
N VAL A 26 -14.81 19.96 -10.59
CA VAL A 26 -15.14 19.72 -9.17
C VAL A 26 -14.58 18.39 -8.71
N PHE A 27 -14.69 17.32 -9.50
CA PHE A 27 -14.16 16.01 -9.11
C PHE A 27 -12.64 16.01 -8.93
N GLU A 28 -11.88 16.67 -9.82
CA GLU A 28 -10.43 16.88 -9.66
C GLU A 28 -10.12 17.63 -8.35
N CYS A 29 -10.89 18.68 -8.05
CA CYS A 29 -10.75 19.44 -6.82
C CYS A 29 -10.99 18.56 -5.57
N LEU A 30 -11.98 17.66 -5.63
CA LEU A 30 -12.34 16.79 -4.52
C LEU A 30 -11.20 15.86 -4.10
N TRP A 31 -10.34 15.41 -5.02
CA TRP A 31 -9.22 14.52 -4.68
C TRP A 31 -8.23 15.15 -3.70
N SER A 32 -7.99 16.46 -3.86
CA SER A 32 -7.13 17.25 -2.98
C SER A 32 -7.84 17.73 -1.71
N TYR A 33 -9.17 17.84 -1.78
CA TYR A 33 -10.05 18.23 -0.69
C TYR A 33 -10.23 17.12 0.34
N VAL A 34 -10.39 15.86 -0.09
CA VAL A 34 -10.69 14.75 0.82
C VAL A 34 -9.52 14.32 1.70
N GLN A 35 -9.84 13.64 2.81
CA GLN A 35 -8.85 13.03 3.69
C GLN A 35 -8.24 11.77 3.06
N ASP A 36 -7.25 11.15 3.72
CA ASP A 36 -6.53 10.02 3.12
C ASP A 36 -7.38 8.74 3.03
N ASN A 37 -8.55 8.69 3.67
CA ASN A 37 -9.57 7.66 3.49
C ASN A 37 -10.63 8.02 2.42
N GLY A 38 -10.48 9.15 1.73
CA GLY A 38 -11.42 9.60 0.70
C GLY A 38 -12.66 10.31 1.22
N VAL A 39 -12.72 10.67 2.52
CA VAL A 39 -13.89 11.30 3.15
C VAL A 39 -13.65 12.77 3.48
N ASN A 40 -14.65 13.63 3.28
CA ASN A 40 -14.71 14.97 3.88
C ASN A 40 -16.15 15.52 3.94
N LEU A 41 -16.33 16.77 4.36
CA LEU A 41 -17.63 17.44 4.44
C LEU A 41 -18.23 17.69 3.04
N ALA A 42 -19.51 17.36 2.88
CA ALA A 42 -20.29 17.62 1.67
C ALA A 42 -20.99 18.98 1.70
N ASN A 43 -20.23 20.06 1.95
CA ASN A 43 -20.77 21.41 1.96
C ASN A 43 -20.22 22.21 0.76
N PRO A 44 -21.05 22.60 -0.21
CA PRO A 44 -20.64 23.37 -1.39
C PRO A 44 -19.88 24.66 -1.04
N LYS A 45 -20.28 25.37 0.02
CA LYS A 45 -19.59 26.59 0.46
C LYS A 45 -18.17 26.32 0.95
N LEU A 46 -17.96 25.18 1.63
CA LEU A 46 -16.62 24.78 2.08
C LEU A 46 -15.75 24.31 0.91
N ILE A 47 -16.33 23.58 -0.04
CA ILE A 47 -15.64 23.16 -1.26
C ILE A 47 -15.21 24.40 -2.05
N ARG A 48 -16.13 25.34 -2.31
CA ARG A 48 -15.84 26.64 -2.93
C ARG A 48 -14.73 27.38 -2.21
N GLY A 49 -14.86 27.61 -0.91
CA GLY A 49 -13.86 28.36 -0.13
C GLY A 49 -12.48 27.69 -0.07
N THR A 50 -12.40 26.37 -0.27
CA THR A 50 -11.14 25.63 -0.21
C THR A 50 -10.49 25.44 -1.58
N CYS A 51 -11.29 25.13 -2.59
CA CYS A 51 -10.82 24.75 -3.93
C CYS A 51 -10.84 25.93 -4.91
N MET A 52 -11.75 26.89 -4.70
CA MET A 52 -12.12 27.98 -5.62
C MET A 52 -12.28 29.30 -4.83
N PRO A 53 -11.26 29.73 -4.04
CA PRO A 53 -11.42 30.84 -3.09
C PRO A 53 -11.71 32.20 -3.75
N TYR A 54 -11.30 32.38 -5.00
CA TYR A 54 -11.48 33.63 -5.76
C TYR A 54 -12.77 33.68 -6.58
N ASP A 55 -13.41 32.54 -6.83
CA ASP A 55 -14.63 32.47 -7.63
C ASP A 55 -15.83 33.04 -6.86
N SER A 56 -16.71 33.80 -7.51
CA SER A 56 -17.88 34.39 -6.82
C SER A 56 -18.86 33.34 -6.29
N ASP A 57 -19.75 33.72 -5.36
CA ASP A 57 -20.79 32.82 -4.83
C ASP A 57 -21.79 32.33 -5.89
N ARG A 58 -21.78 32.92 -7.09
CA ARG A 58 -22.53 32.41 -8.25
C ARG A 58 -22.12 30.98 -8.63
N CYS A 59 -20.90 30.55 -8.32
CA CYS A 59 -20.43 29.19 -8.60
C CYS A 59 -21.04 28.11 -7.69
N LEU A 60 -21.68 28.47 -6.57
CA LEU A 60 -22.23 27.50 -5.62
C LEU A 60 -23.26 26.56 -6.28
N LYS A 61 -24.14 27.10 -7.13
CA LYS A 61 -25.12 26.29 -7.89
C LYS A 61 -24.44 25.31 -8.85
N ARG A 62 -23.33 25.72 -9.48
CA ARG A 62 -22.54 24.85 -10.38
C ARG A 62 -21.89 23.71 -9.60
N ILE A 63 -21.35 24.00 -8.41
CA ILE A 63 -20.79 23.00 -7.51
C ILE A 63 -21.85 22.02 -7.03
N GLU A 64 -23.04 22.50 -6.66
CA GLU A 64 -24.16 21.64 -6.27
C GLU A 64 -24.58 20.70 -7.41
N ARG A 65 -24.82 21.23 -8.61
CA ARG A 65 -25.14 20.43 -9.81
C ARG A 65 -24.05 19.42 -10.13
N ALA A 66 -22.77 19.81 -9.99
CA ALA A 66 -21.63 18.93 -10.18
C ALA A 66 -21.63 17.77 -9.17
N LEU A 67 -21.89 18.03 -7.89
CA LEU A 67 -21.98 16.98 -6.86
C LEU A 67 -23.14 16.03 -7.12
N ASP A 68 -24.28 16.53 -7.58
CA ASP A 68 -25.44 15.71 -7.93
C ASP A 68 -25.13 14.78 -9.13
N GLN A 69 -24.45 15.28 -10.17
CA GLN A 69 -23.99 14.46 -11.30
C GLN A 69 -23.00 13.38 -10.84
N LEU A 70 -22.03 13.74 -10.01
CA LEU A 70 -21.02 12.81 -9.49
C LEU A 70 -21.64 11.71 -8.62
N GLU A 71 -22.67 12.03 -7.83
CA GLU A 71 -23.40 11.03 -7.05
C GLU A 71 -24.23 10.12 -7.94
N THR A 72 -24.88 10.67 -8.97
CA THR A 72 -25.69 9.91 -9.92
C THR A 72 -24.88 8.81 -10.62
N ILE A 73 -23.63 9.10 -10.99
CA ILE A 73 -22.73 8.12 -11.61
C ILE A 73 -21.96 7.25 -10.60
N GLY A 74 -22.22 7.39 -9.30
CA GLY A 74 -21.54 6.65 -8.25
C GLY A 74 -20.06 7.00 -8.03
N SER A 75 -19.58 8.13 -8.56
CA SER A 75 -18.20 8.59 -8.35
C SER A 75 -17.99 9.23 -6.98
N ILE A 76 -19.08 9.65 -6.33
CA ILE A 76 -19.10 10.03 -4.91
C ILE A 76 -20.34 9.44 -4.24
N ILE A 77 -20.28 9.27 -2.92
CA ILE A 77 -21.43 8.91 -2.08
C ILE A 77 -21.58 9.97 -1.00
N ARG A 78 -22.75 10.60 -0.89
CA ARG A 78 -23.06 11.53 0.19
C ARG A 78 -23.84 10.80 1.29
N TYR A 79 -23.50 11.06 2.54
CA TYR A 79 -24.12 10.42 3.71
C TYR A 79 -24.04 11.34 4.93
N GLU A 80 -24.78 11.01 5.97
CA GLU A 80 -24.79 11.78 7.21
C GLU A 80 -24.18 10.97 8.37
N HIS A 81 -23.30 11.62 9.14
CA HIS A 81 -22.76 11.06 10.36
C HIS A 81 -22.61 12.15 11.43
N GLN A 82 -23.17 11.92 12.62
CA GLN A 82 -23.13 12.87 13.75
C GLN A 82 -23.60 14.28 13.37
N GLY A 83 -24.70 14.40 12.60
CA GLY A 83 -25.27 15.68 12.17
C GLY A 83 -24.46 16.40 11.09
N LYS A 84 -23.46 15.74 10.49
CA LYS A 84 -22.63 16.31 9.42
C LYS A 84 -22.88 15.58 8.12
N LYS A 85 -23.17 16.36 7.07
CA LYS A 85 -23.19 15.86 5.70
C LYS A 85 -21.76 15.64 5.22
N LEU A 86 -21.45 14.40 4.86
CA LEU A 86 -20.15 13.94 4.39
C LEU A 86 -20.27 13.46 2.94
N LEU A 87 -19.15 13.53 2.22
CA LEU A 87 -18.95 12.85 0.95
C LEU A 87 -17.80 11.87 1.10
N TRP A 88 -17.91 10.74 0.41
CA TRP A 88 -16.87 9.74 0.28
C TRP A 88 -16.65 9.44 -1.21
N ILE A 89 -15.40 9.30 -1.62
CA ILE A 89 -15.03 8.90 -2.97
C ILE A 89 -14.77 7.38 -2.97
N PRO A 90 -15.60 6.57 -3.63
CA PRO A 90 -15.35 5.13 -3.78
C PRO A 90 -14.00 4.86 -4.44
N ASN A 91 -13.36 3.75 -4.07
CA ASN A 91 -12.09 3.30 -4.63
C ASN A 91 -10.93 4.33 -4.52
N PHE A 92 -11.09 5.40 -3.71
CA PHE A 92 -10.09 6.46 -3.59
C PHE A 92 -8.69 5.93 -3.24
N THR A 93 -8.61 4.93 -2.37
CA THR A 93 -7.36 4.34 -1.91
C THR A 93 -6.70 3.43 -2.94
N GLU A 94 -7.45 2.96 -3.94
CA GLU A 94 -6.94 2.21 -5.08
C GLU A 94 -6.31 3.15 -6.11
N TYR A 95 -6.97 4.28 -6.38
CA TYR A 95 -6.49 5.31 -7.30
C TYR A 95 -5.35 6.15 -6.71
N GLN A 96 -5.42 6.48 -5.41
CA GLN A 96 -4.44 7.30 -4.70
C GLN A 96 -3.64 6.45 -3.72
N LYS A 97 -2.44 6.02 -4.13
CA LYS A 97 -1.51 5.29 -3.26
C LYS A 97 -0.76 6.25 -2.33
N ILE A 98 -1.24 6.36 -1.09
CA ILE A 98 -0.75 7.34 -0.12
C ILE A 98 0.41 6.76 0.70
N LYS A 99 1.59 7.35 0.55
CA LYS A 99 2.77 7.04 1.37
C LYS A 99 2.71 7.91 2.63
N ASN A 100 2.51 7.29 3.79
CA ASN A 100 2.34 7.93 5.11
C ASN A 100 0.99 8.67 5.27
N PRO A 101 -0.10 7.94 5.46
CA PRO A 101 -1.41 8.55 5.67
C PRO A 101 -1.46 9.39 6.95
N GLY A 102 -2.15 10.52 6.88
CA GLY A 102 -2.43 11.38 8.02
C GLY A 102 -3.51 10.80 8.94
N VAL A 103 -4.02 11.64 9.84
CA VAL A 103 -5.16 11.31 10.70
C VAL A 103 -6.46 11.66 9.99
N CYS A 104 -7.39 10.70 9.95
CA CYS A 104 -8.73 10.89 9.40
C CYS A 104 -9.72 11.13 10.54
N ARG A 105 -10.59 12.13 10.35
CA ARG A 105 -11.57 12.57 11.36
C ARG A 105 -12.96 12.02 11.11
N PHE A 106 -13.22 11.56 9.89
CA PHE A 106 -14.54 11.13 9.45
C PHE A 106 -14.49 9.67 9.01
N PRO A 107 -15.38 8.81 9.51
CA PRO A 107 -15.42 7.40 9.13
C PRO A 107 -15.99 7.25 7.72
N THR A 108 -15.54 6.25 6.97
CA THR A 108 -16.12 5.88 5.66
C THR A 108 -17.51 5.25 5.83
N PRO A 109 -18.35 5.23 4.78
CA PRO A 109 -19.62 4.49 4.80
C PRO A 109 -19.44 3.01 5.18
N ILE A 110 -18.39 2.36 4.67
CA ILE A 110 -18.07 0.96 4.97
C ILE A 110 -17.78 0.75 6.46
N GLU A 111 -17.01 1.66 7.08
CA GLU A 111 -16.73 1.61 8.53
C GLU A 111 -17.99 1.81 9.38
N LEU A 112 -19.01 2.48 8.83
CA LEU A 112 -20.32 2.65 9.45
C LEU A 112 -21.30 1.51 9.15
N GLY A 113 -20.90 0.51 8.34
CA GLY A 113 -21.80 -0.55 7.87
C GLY A 113 -22.86 -0.07 6.87
N ILE A 114 -22.69 1.12 6.29
CA ILE A 114 -23.50 1.60 5.18
C ILE A 114 -22.93 0.91 3.93
N ILE A 115 -23.64 -0.11 3.46
CA ILE A 115 -23.30 -0.81 2.21
C ILE A 115 -23.77 0.10 1.08
N PRO A 116 -22.86 0.67 0.26
CA PRO A 116 -23.28 1.34 -0.96
C PRO A 116 -23.90 0.30 -1.87
N GLU A 117 -25.09 0.60 -2.42
CA GLU A 117 -25.61 -0.17 -3.55
C GLU A 117 -24.51 -0.24 -4.62
N PRO A 118 -24.14 -1.44 -5.12
CA PRO A 118 -23.14 -1.54 -6.16
C PRO A 118 -23.69 -0.84 -7.40
N HIS A 119 -23.20 0.38 -7.65
CA HIS A 119 -23.32 0.98 -8.97
C HIS A 119 -22.44 0.13 -9.89
N SER A 120 -23.07 -0.81 -10.58
CA SER A 120 -22.44 -1.71 -11.54
C SER A 120 -21.60 -0.85 -12.49
N HIS A 121 -20.30 -1.11 -12.52
CA HIS A 121 -19.39 -0.69 -13.59
C HIS A 121 -19.72 -1.42 -14.93
N ASP A 122 -20.95 -1.90 -15.09
CA ASP A 122 -21.38 -2.56 -16.31
C ASP A 122 -21.66 -1.51 -17.37
N GLU A 123 -20.99 -1.73 -18.50
CA GLU A 123 -21.12 -1.03 -19.75
C GLU A 123 -22.60 -0.83 -20.12
N ASN A 124 -22.87 0.31 -20.77
CA ASN A 124 -24.14 0.67 -21.42
C ASN A 124 -25.16 1.42 -20.56
N VAL A 125 -24.83 2.66 -20.19
CA VAL A 125 -25.86 3.69 -19.96
C VAL A 125 -26.07 4.40 -21.29
N GLU A 126 -27.12 4.01 -21.99
CA GLU A 126 -27.63 4.73 -23.15
C GLU A 126 -27.75 6.22 -22.81
N ASN A 127 -27.15 7.03 -23.69
CA ASN A 127 -27.22 8.49 -23.79
C ASN A 127 -28.42 9.10 -23.06
N THR A 128 -28.24 9.47 -21.79
CA THR A 128 -29.08 10.51 -21.20
C THR A 128 -28.49 11.82 -21.66
N THR A 129 -28.98 12.33 -22.79
CA THR A 129 -28.78 13.72 -23.20
C THR A 129 -29.31 14.62 -22.09
N ILE A 130 -28.45 14.98 -21.15
CA ILE A 130 -28.65 16.17 -20.34
C ILE A 130 -28.40 17.33 -21.29
N LEU A 131 -29.48 17.80 -21.92
CA LEU A 131 -29.51 19.08 -22.61
C LEU A 131 -29.00 20.13 -21.62
N ASP A 132 -27.83 20.69 -21.89
CA ASP A 132 -27.45 21.97 -21.32
C ASP A 132 -28.38 23.01 -21.95
N ASP A 133 -29.31 23.48 -21.11
CA ASP A 133 -30.05 24.73 -21.29
C ASP A 133 -29.02 25.87 -21.23
N ALA A 134 -28.40 26.13 -22.37
CA ALA A 134 -27.49 27.22 -22.58
C ALA A 134 -28.29 28.48 -22.93
N THR A 135 -28.86 29.14 -21.92
CA THR A 135 -29.22 30.56 -22.00
C THR A 135 -28.99 31.23 -20.66
N ASP A 136 -27.79 31.74 -20.44
CA ASP A 136 -27.55 32.93 -19.62
C ASP A 136 -26.62 33.84 -20.45
N VAL A 137 -27.23 34.54 -21.41
CA VAL A 137 -26.64 35.73 -22.04
C VAL A 137 -27.08 36.91 -21.18
N GLU A 138 -26.26 37.28 -20.20
CA GLU A 138 -26.37 38.59 -19.55
C GLU A 138 -25.25 39.46 -20.13
N ASP A 139 -25.66 40.26 -21.11
CA ASP A 139 -24.99 41.39 -21.71
C ASP A 139 -24.72 42.45 -20.63
N ASP A 140 -23.44 42.67 -20.28
CA ASP A 140 -23.02 43.85 -19.52
C ASP A 140 -21.99 44.63 -20.34
N SER A 141 -22.53 45.28 -21.36
CA SER A 141 -21.84 46.31 -22.13
C SER A 141 -22.26 47.69 -21.61
N THR A 142 -21.58 48.19 -20.58
CA THR A 142 -21.52 49.64 -20.32
C THR A 142 -20.08 50.13 -20.24
N LEU A 143 -19.55 50.47 -21.41
CA LEU A 143 -18.47 51.44 -21.58
C LEU A 143 -19.00 52.84 -21.29
N LEU A 144 -18.41 53.54 -20.33
CA LEU A 144 -18.37 55.00 -20.30
C LEU A 144 -16.96 55.45 -19.95
N GLU A 145 -16.24 55.87 -20.99
CA GLU A 145 -15.15 56.82 -20.91
C GLU A 145 -15.74 58.18 -20.53
N VAL A 146 -15.22 58.84 -19.48
CA VAL A 146 -15.25 60.31 -19.39
C VAL A 146 -13.95 60.79 -18.75
N GLU A 147 -13.39 61.80 -19.42
CA GLU A 147 -12.11 62.46 -19.23
C GLU A 147 -11.90 63.15 -17.89
N SER A 148 -10.60 63.34 -17.62
CA SER A 148 -9.92 64.24 -16.70
C SER A 148 -10.57 65.62 -16.55
N THR A 149 -10.70 66.08 -15.30
CA THR A 149 -10.49 67.51 -14.96
C THR A 149 -9.71 67.64 -13.66
N ASP A 150 -8.58 68.30 -13.83
CA ASP A 150 -7.58 68.81 -12.89
C ASP A 150 -8.15 69.92 -11.99
N THR A 151 -7.95 69.83 -10.67
CA THR A 151 -7.94 71.03 -9.80
C THR A 151 -6.98 70.84 -8.63
N LEU A 152 -5.88 71.57 -8.74
CA LEU A 152 -4.89 71.92 -7.73
C LEU A 152 -5.50 72.53 -6.47
N VAL A 153 -5.06 72.08 -5.29
CA VAL A 153 -5.03 72.90 -4.07
C VAL A 153 -3.71 72.66 -3.34
N ASP A 154 -3.01 73.76 -3.11
CA ASP A 154 -1.66 73.92 -2.55
C ASP A 154 -1.62 73.75 -1.00
N PRO A 155 -0.44 73.50 -0.38
CA PRO A 155 -0.28 73.21 1.04
C PRO A 155 0.26 74.41 1.85
N THR A 156 -0.03 74.42 3.14
CA THR A 156 0.73 75.14 4.19
C THR A 156 0.64 74.26 5.44
N ASP A 157 1.70 73.54 5.82
CA ASP A 157 2.89 73.99 6.58
C ASP A 157 2.55 74.56 7.96
N THR A 158 2.79 73.76 9.00
CA THR A 158 3.40 74.21 10.26
C THR A 158 4.07 72.99 10.91
N THR A 159 5.38 72.97 10.80
CA THR A 159 6.32 72.21 11.63
C THR A 159 6.36 72.79 13.06
N VAL A 160 6.44 71.96 14.10
CA VAL A 160 7.51 71.98 15.14
C VAL A 160 7.53 70.64 15.90
N ASP A 161 8.73 70.08 16.06
CA ASP A 161 9.16 68.87 16.77
C ASP A 161 9.66 69.25 18.21
N PRO A 162 10.54 68.48 18.90
CA PRO A 162 10.41 67.20 19.62
C PRO A 162 10.54 67.36 21.17
N THR A 163 10.40 66.29 21.94
CA THR A 163 11.45 65.87 22.91
C THR A 163 11.22 64.47 23.49
N ASP A 164 12.33 63.75 23.62
CA ASP A 164 12.55 62.43 24.18
C ASP A 164 12.12 62.26 25.65
N ASN A 165 11.80 61.02 26.03
CA ASN A 165 12.44 60.37 27.19
C ASN A 165 12.06 58.88 27.29
N GLU A 166 13.05 58.02 27.09
CA GLU A 166 13.12 56.65 27.66
C GLU A 166 13.16 56.73 29.19
N VAL A 167 12.34 55.96 29.91
CA VAL A 167 12.69 55.29 31.19
C VAL A 167 11.76 54.07 31.40
N ASP A 168 12.32 52.87 31.27
CA ASP A 168 12.03 51.66 32.09
C ASP A 168 13.01 51.72 33.30
N PRO A 169 12.83 51.13 34.52
CA PRO A 169 12.01 49.96 34.87
C PRO A 169 11.30 50.01 36.24
N THR A 170 10.44 49.02 36.54
CA THR A 170 10.59 48.07 37.68
C THR A 170 9.30 47.29 38.03
N ASP A 171 9.50 45.98 38.17
CA ASP A 171 8.86 45.02 39.08
C ASP A 171 7.44 45.26 39.58
N THR A 172 6.53 44.36 39.18
CA THR A 172 5.45 43.92 40.08
C THR A 172 5.23 42.42 39.90
N MET A 173 5.66 41.68 40.94
CA MET A 173 5.38 40.27 41.18
C MET A 173 3.87 40.05 41.35
N GLY A 174 3.28 39.23 40.48
CA GLY A 174 1.89 38.77 40.56
C GLY A 174 1.82 37.25 40.43
N THR A 175 1.83 36.57 41.56
CA THR A 175 1.55 35.14 41.71
C THR A 175 0.07 34.85 41.40
N GLY A 176 -0.19 34.04 40.38
CA GLY A 176 -1.56 33.68 39.96
C GLY A 176 -1.64 32.30 39.32
N VAL A 177 -1.84 31.30 40.17
CA VAL A 177 -2.26 29.90 39.95
C VAL A 177 -2.72 29.55 38.53
N GLY A 178 -1.87 28.83 37.79
CA GLY A 178 -2.23 28.18 36.53
C GLY A 178 -3.03 26.89 36.77
N VAL A 179 -4.32 26.93 36.46
CA VAL A 179 -5.16 25.73 36.33
C VAL A 179 -4.80 25.04 35.02
N GLY A 180 -4.06 23.93 35.12
CA GLY A 180 -3.69 23.08 34.00
C GLY A 180 -4.92 22.44 33.35
N VAL A 181 -5.35 22.96 32.22
CA VAL A 181 -6.28 22.28 31.32
C VAL A 181 -5.55 21.08 30.73
N GLY A 182 -5.95 19.88 31.16
CA GLY A 182 -5.43 18.61 30.70
C GLY A 182 -5.47 18.52 29.18
N VAL A 183 -4.30 18.38 28.58
CA VAL A 183 -4.13 18.01 27.17
C VAL A 183 -4.73 16.60 27.00
N ILE A 184 -5.96 16.51 26.51
CA ILE A 184 -6.50 15.26 26.00
C ILE A 184 -5.58 14.83 24.86
N LYS A 185 -4.82 13.74 25.08
CA LYS A 185 -4.04 13.09 24.03
C LYS A 185 -5.00 12.70 22.90
N LYS A 186 -4.99 13.46 21.81
CA LYS A 186 -5.63 13.04 20.57
C LYS A 186 -4.96 11.75 20.13
N GLU A 187 -5.71 10.66 20.15
CA GLU A 187 -5.29 9.39 19.57
C GLU A 187 -5.08 9.63 18.07
N ASN A 188 -3.81 9.80 17.67
CA ASN A 188 -3.40 9.88 16.27
C ASN A 188 -3.53 8.49 15.64
N THR A 189 -4.76 8.09 15.38
CA THR A 189 -5.07 6.90 14.60
C THR A 189 -4.97 7.30 13.13
N SER A 190 -3.91 6.82 12.46
CA SER A 190 -3.71 7.02 11.03
C SER A 190 -4.92 6.49 10.26
N CYS A 191 -5.25 7.10 9.11
CA CYS A 191 -6.38 6.73 8.26
C CYS A 191 -6.40 5.26 7.80
N PHE A 192 -5.29 4.54 7.96
CA PHE A 192 -5.17 3.13 7.60
C PHE A 192 -4.71 2.31 8.79
N PRO A 193 -5.14 1.03 8.88
CA PRO A 193 -4.60 0.10 9.86
C PRO A 193 -3.08 -0.02 9.68
N LYS A 194 -2.33 0.10 10.78
CA LYS A 194 -0.87 0.04 10.75
C LYS A 194 -0.45 -1.35 10.26
N LYS A 195 0.31 -1.42 9.15
CA LYS A 195 0.97 -2.67 8.72
C LYS A 195 1.85 -3.19 9.86
N LYS A 196 1.76 -4.50 10.13
CA LYS A 196 2.62 -5.16 11.14
C LYS A 196 4.09 -4.93 10.75
N ARG A 197 4.86 -4.31 11.65
CA ARG A 197 6.28 -4.03 11.39
C ARG A 197 7.04 -5.36 11.45
N LYS A 198 7.98 -5.58 10.52
CA LYS A 198 8.89 -6.72 10.60
C LYS A 198 9.73 -6.59 11.87
N THR A 199 9.66 -7.58 12.75
CA THR A 199 10.38 -7.61 14.03
C THR A 199 11.47 -8.68 13.99
N ARG A 200 12.46 -8.60 14.90
CA ARG A 200 13.39 -9.71 15.18
C ARG A 200 12.72 -10.70 16.13
N ILE A 201 13.06 -11.98 16.03
CA ILE A 201 12.52 -13.00 16.93
C ILE A 201 12.97 -12.72 18.37
N ARG A 202 12.04 -12.83 19.32
CA ARG A 202 12.35 -12.68 20.74
C ARG A 202 12.77 -14.03 21.32
N PRO A 203 13.71 -14.08 22.29
CA PRO A 203 14.04 -15.32 23.00
C PRO A 203 12.84 -15.95 23.70
N THR A 204 11.83 -15.15 24.05
CA THR A 204 10.60 -15.57 24.72
C THR A 204 9.47 -15.94 23.74
N PHE A 205 9.78 -16.15 22.46
CA PHE A 205 8.77 -16.54 21.46
C PHE A 205 8.13 -17.88 21.83
N THR A 206 6.80 -17.91 21.95
CA THR A 206 6.01 -19.12 22.20
C THR A 206 5.13 -19.44 20.99
N PRO A 207 5.21 -20.65 20.42
CA PRO A 207 4.31 -21.09 19.36
C PRO A 207 2.85 -21.03 19.82
N ASP A 208 1.95 -20.62 18.93
CA ASP A 208 0.51 -20.67 19.19
C ASP A 208 -0.02 -22.10 19.12
N GLN A 209 -1.24 -22.33 19.63
CA GLN A 209 -1.85 -23.65 19.66
C GLN A 209 -1.90 -24.28 18.25
N ARG A 210 -2.23 -23.47 17.23
CA ARG A 210 -2.27 -23.90 15.84
C ARG A 210 -0.92 -24.43 15.34
N SER A 211 0.18 -23.78 15.70
CA SER A 211 1.51 -24.22 15.27
C SER A 211 2.03 -25.39 16.09
N ILE A 212 1.60 -25.52 17.35
CA ILE A 212 1.85 -26.71 18.18
C ILE A 212 1.15 -27.93 17.57
N ASP A 213 -0.12 -27.78 17.19
CA ASP A 213 -0.90 -28.86 16.59
C ASP A 213 -0.31 -29.27 15.22
N HIS A 214 0.17 -28.30 14.43
CA HIS A 214 0.88 -28.56 13.16
C HIS A 214 2.17 -29.36 13.37
N ALA A 215 3.00 -28.97 14.34
CA ALA A 215 4.23 -29.71 14.66
C ALA A 215 3.93 -31.14 15.14
N ARG A 216 2.89 -31.32 15.96
CA ARG A 216 2.43 -32.65 16.42
C ARG A 216 1.92 -33.51 15.28
N ALA A 217 1.24 -32.93 14.29
CA ALA A 217 0.79 -33.65 13.10
C ALA A 217 1.96 -34.21 12.28
N LEU A 218 3.13 -33.57 12.35
CA LEU A 218 4.39 -34.04 11.75
C LEU A 218 5.22 -34.95 12.68
N HIS A 219 4.64 -35.38 13.82
CA HIS A 219 5.33 -36.17 14.85
C HIS A 219 6.60 -35.51 15.43
N LEU A 220 6.69 -34.18 15.37
CA LEU A 220 7.79 -33.40 15.95
C LEU A 220 7.49 -33.01 17.40
N ASP A 221 8.54 -32.84 18.21
CA ASP A 221 8.43 -32.19 19.52
C ASP A 221 8.37 -30.65 19.34
N PRO A 222 7.24 -29.99 19.67
CA PRO A 222 7.08 -28.55 19.47
C PRO A 222 8.06 -27.70 20.27
N GLN A 223 8.53 -28.16 21.44
CA GLN A 223 9.44 -27.36 22.27
C GLN A 223 10.86 -27.41 21.71
N ARG A 224 11.32 -28.60 21.32
CA ARG A 224 12.64 -28.80 20.73
C ARG A 224 12.81 -28.06 19.40
N GLU A 225 11.81 -28.11 18.52
CA GLU A 225 11.86 -27.41 17.24
C GLU A 225 11.81 -25.89 17.41
N ARG A 226 11.05 -25.40 18.39
CA ARG A 226 11.05 -23.97 18.76
C ARG A 226 12.45 -23.49 19.14
N ASP A 227 13.18 -24.24 19.96
CA ASP A 227 14.50 -23.81 20.42
C ASP A 227 15.51 -23.80 19.26
N LYS A 228 15.46 -24.79 18.36
CA LYS A 228 16.23 -24.80 17.11
C LYS A 228 15.90 -23.58 16.25
N PHE A 229 14.61 -23.26 16.10
CA PHE A 229 14.12 -22.12 15.33
C PHE A 229 14.58 -20.78 15.90
N ILE A 230 14.48 -20.59 17.22
CA ILE A 230 14.95 -19.37 17.91
C ILE A 230 16.45 -19.20 17.71
N ASN A 231 17.24 -20.25 17.94
CA ASN A 231 18.70 -20.19 17.78
C ASN A 231 19.11 -19.84 16.35
N HIS A 232 18.48 -20.45 15.35
CA HIS A 232 18.74 -20.16 13.94
C HIS A 232 18.46 -18.69 13.61
N TRP A 233 17.27 -18.19 13.92
CA TRP A 233 16.88 -16.83 13.55
C TRP A 233 17.56 -15.74 14.39
N GLN A 234 18.01 -16.05 15.60
CA GLN A 234 18.89 -15.16 16.38
C GLN A 234 20.27 -15.05 15.74
N ALA A 235 20.84 -16.15 15.26
CA ALA A 235 22.14 -16.17 14.58
C ALA A 235 22.09 -15.47 13.21
N THR A 236 21.07 -15.74 12.40
CA THR A 236 20.92 -15.15 11.06
C THR A 236 20.53 -13.67 11.11
N GLY A 237 19.91 -13.21 12.21
CA GLY A 237 19.53 -11.80 12.39
C GLY A 237 18.34 -11.34 11.53
N GLY A 238 17.58 -12.27 10.97
CA GLY A 238 16.44 -12.00 10.09
C GLY A 238 15.26 -11.29 10.78
N LYS A 239 14.38 -10.68 9.97
CA LYS A 239 13.17 -10.00 10.43
C LYS A 239 11.94 -10.54 9.71
N ALA A 240 10.90 -10.88 10.45
CA ALA A 240 9.61 -11.36 9.94
C ALA A 240 8.45 -10.53 10.50
N ASP A 241 7.36 -10.47 9.73
CA ASP A 241 6.07 -9.90 10.12
C ASP A 241 5.16 -10.90 10.84
N ASP A 242 5.26 -12.19 10.51
CA ASP A 242 4.57 -13.29 11.19
C ASP A 242 5.52 -14.44 11.56
N TRP A 243 5.95 -14.46 12.82
CA TRP A 243 6.82 -15.51 13.35
C TRP A 243 6.13 -16.88 13.49
N GLN A 244 4.79 -16.93 13.64
CA GLN A 244 4.05 -18.19 13.76
C GLN A 244 3.99 -18.91 12.40
N ALA A 245 3.77 -18.16 11.32
CA ALA A 245 3.80 -18.71 9.97
C ALA A 245 5.20 -19.23 9.58
N MET A 246 6.25 -18.47 9.92
CA MET A 246 7.63 -18.87 9.68
C MET A 246 8.00 -20.14 10.46
N TYR A 247 7.49 -20.30 11.68
CA TYR A 247 7.71 -21.51 12.48
C TYR A 247 7.04 -22.75 11.87
N ARG A 248 5.82 -22.63 11.33
CA ARG A 248 5.16 -23.76 10.65
C ARG A 248 5.97 -24.24 9.43
N GLY A 249 6.42 -23.31 8.58
CA GLY A 249 7.28 -23.66 7.44
C GLY A 249 8.66 -24.21 7.84
N TRP A 250 9.15 -23.86 9.03
CA TRP A 250 10.34 -24.49 9.61
C TRP A 250 10.08 -25.96 9.95
N CYS A 251 8.96 -26.26 10.61
CA CYS A 251 8.56 -27.64 10.93
C CYS A 251 8.42 -28.51 9.67
N ASP A 252 7.85 -27.98 8.58
CA ASP A 252 7.72 -28.71 7.30
C ASP A 252 9.08 -29.11 6.69
N ASN A 253 10.11 -28.32 6.96
CA ASN A 253 11.46 -28.55 6.46
C ASN A 253 12.35 -29.31 7.45
N SER A 254 11.86 -29.62 8.65
CA SER A 254 12.65 -30.30 9.66
C SER A 254 13.07 -31.69 9.15
N PRO A 255 14.35 -32.07 9.25
CA PRO A 255 14.83 -33.38 8.83
C PRO A 255 14.10 -34.52 9.55
N ASP A 256 13.65 -34.26 10.79
CA ASP A 256 12.90 -35.19 11.62
C ASP A 256 11.46 -35.41 11.11
N ALA A 257 10.91 -34.51 10.28
CA ALA A 257 9.57 -34.62 9.66
C ALA A 257 9.60 -35.27 8.27
N ARG A 258 10.77 -35.42 7.65
CA ARG A 258 10.88 -36.02 6.32
C ARG A 258 10.89 -37.55 6.46
N PRO A 259 10.10 -38.30 5.68
CA PRO A 259 10.30 -39.74 5.60
C PRO A 259 11.74 -40.01 5.15
N SER A 260 12.43 -40.93 5.83
CA SER A 260 13.81 -41.29 5.51
C SER A 260 13.92 -41.58 4.02
N LYS A 261 14.69 -40.78 3.27
CA LYS A 261 15.02 -41.11 1.89
C LYS A 261 15.63 -42.52 1.89
N PRO A 262 15.18 -43.44 1.01
CA PRO A 262 15.89 -44.69 0.83
C PRO A 262 17.35 -44.34 0.50
N SER A 263 18.28 -44.94 1.23
CA SER A 263 19.72 -44.75 1.03
C SER A 263 20.02 -45.03 -0.45
N THR A 264 20.25 -43.97 -1.23
CA THR A 264 20.70 -44.13 -2.61
C THR A 264 22.13 -44.65 -2.53
N PRO A 265 22.45 -45.84 -3.08
CA PRO A 265 23.82 -46.34 -3.09
C PRO A 265 24.70 -45.28 -3.74
N GLN A 266 25.65 -44.74 -2.99
CA GLN A 266 26.62 -43.80 -3.56
C GLN A 266 27.40 -44.55 -4.64
N PRO A 267 27.45 -44.07 -5.89
CA PRO A 267 28.27 -44.71 -6.90
C PRO A 267 29.73 -44.70 -6.41
N PRO A 268 30.51 -45.76 -6.72
CA PRO A 268 31.92 -45.81 -6.33
C PRO A 268 32.69 -44.64 -6.94
N SER A 269 33.77 -44.22 -6.26
CA SER A 269 34.56 -43.06 -6.68
C SER A 269 35.12 -43.26 -8.10
N GLU A 270 35.34 -42.16 -8.82
CA GLU A 270 35.90 -42.19 -10.17
C GLU A 270 37.25 -42.94 -10.20
N ALA A 271 38.09 -42.76 -9.18
CA ALA A 271 39.35 -43.50 -9.03
C ALA A 271 39.15 -45.02 -8.90
N TRP A 272 38.07 -45.45 -8.26
CA TRP A 272 37.72 -46.86 -8.14
C TRP A 272 37.28 -47.42 -9.50
N ILE A 273 36.45 -46.68 -10.25
CA ILE A 273 35.97 -47.06 -11.58
C ILE A 273 37.14 -47.15 -12.56
N SER A 274 38.05 -46.15 -12.56
CA SER A 274 39.21 -46.16 -13.44
C SER A 274 40.09 -47.39 -13.22
N ARG A 275 40.46 -47.67 -11.97
CA ARG A 275 41.39 -48.76 -11.62
C ARG A 275 40.79 -50.16 -11.77
N ASN A 276 39.50 -50.32 -11.47
CA ASN A 276 38.88 -51.66 -11.41
C ASN A 276 38.04 -52.01 -12.64
N LEU A 277 37.80 -51.07 -13.56
CA LEU A 277 37.05 -51.30 -14.79
C LEU A 277 37.78 -50.76 -16.03
N ILE A 278 38.07 -49.46 -16.08
CA ILE A 278 38.55 -48.80 -17.30
C ILE A 278 39.95 -49.26 -17.70
N GLU A 279 40.88 -49.41 -16.75
CA GLU A 279 42.25 -49.88 -17.02
C GLU A 279 42.33 -51.37 -17.44
N ARG A 280 41.22 -52.12 -17.33
CA ARG A 280 41.18 -53.57 -17.56
C ARG A 280 40.44 -53.96 -18.86
N ILE A 281 40.03 -52.96 -19.65
CA ILE A 281 39.24 -53.10 -20.88
C ILE A 281 39.92 -52.27 -21.99
N PRO A 282 39.85 -52.67 -23.28
CA PRO A 282 40.36 -51.87 -24.39
C PRO A 282 39.78 -50.44 -24.40
N PRO A 283 40.58 -49.42 -24.79
CA PRO A 283 40.17 -48.02 -24.69
C PRO A 283 38.95 -47.67 -25.55
N GLU A 284 38.69 -48.42 -26.63
CA GLU A 284 37.49 -48.26 -27.47
C GLU A 284 36.17 -48.55 -26.72
N HIS A 285 36.19 -49.36 -25.66
CA HIS A 285 35.00 -49.77 -24.92
C HIS A 285 34.83 -49.04 -23.58
N ALA A 286 35.74 -48.13 -23.22
CA ALA A 286 35.77 -47.46 -21.92
C ALA A 286 34.49 -46.64 -21.62
N PHE A 287 33.94 -45.97 -22.63
CA PHE A 287 32.73 -45.16 -22.48
C PHE A 287 31.48 -46.03 -22.24
N ASP A 288 31.31 -47.10 -23.03
CA ASP A 288 30.18 -48.00 -22.92
C ASP A 288 30.23 -48.85 -21.65
N ALA A 289 31.43 -49.33 -21.28
CA ALA A 289 31.67 -50.04 -20.02
C ALA A 289 31.27 -49.18 -18.81
N ARG A 290 31.62 -47.88 -18.81
CA ARG A 290 31.22 -46.96 -17.74
C ARG A 290 29.72 -46.79 -17.65
N ARG A 291 29.03 -46.67 -18.80
CA ARG A 291 27.57 -46.50 -18.85
C ARG A 291 26.85 -47.75 -18.36
N GLN A 292 27.30 -48.94 -18.77
CA GLN A 292 26.77 -50.23 -18.31
C GLN A 292 27.01 -50.42 -16.82
N PHE A 293 28.20 -50.07 -16.33
CA PHE A 293 28.55 -50.14 -14.91
C PHE A 293 27.60 -49.29 -14.06
N MET A 294 27.38 -48.03 -14.45
CA MET A 294 26.44 -47.15 -13.74
C MET A 294 24.99 -47.67 -13.79
N THR A 295 24.62 -48.40 -14.84
CA THR A 295 23.31 -49.05 -14.96
C THR A 295 23.18 -50.25 -14.01
N LEU A 296 24.22 -51.08 -13.88
CA LEU A 296 24.21 -52.22 -12.95
C LEU A 296 24.21 -51.78 -11.48
N ILE A 297 24.92 -50.70 -11.15
CA ILE A 297 24.91 -50.11 -9.80
C ILE A 297 23.51 -49.57 -9.45
N SER A 298 22.84 -48.90 -10.40
CA SER A 298 21.48 -48.36 -10.15
C SER A 298 20.43 -49.47 -9.98
N GLN A 299 20.67 -50.64 -10.57
CA GLN A 299 19.88 -51.87 -10.38
C GLN A 299 20.19 -52.62 -9.07
N GLY A 300 21.17 -52.16 -8.28
CA GLY A 300 21.52 -52.75 -6.98
C GLY A 300 22.59 -53.85 -7.04
N THR A 301 23.29 -54.01 -8.16
CA THR A 301 24.39 -54.98 -8.28
C THR A 301 25.61 -54.48 -7.49
N PRO A 302 26.27 -55.32 -6.67
CA PRO A 302 27.52 -54.95 -6.01
C PRO A 302 28.59 -54.52 -7.01
N LYS A 303 29.32 -53.45 -6.69
CA LYS A 303 30.33 -52.84 -7.57
C LYS A 303 31.37 -53.82 -8.10
N GLU A 304 31.84 -54.75 -7.29
CA GLU A 304 32.82 -55.76 -7.70
C GLU A 304 32.25 -56.73 -8.73
N GLN A 305 30.99 -57.15 -8.53
CA GLN A 305 30.29 -58.05 -9.44
C GLN A 305 29.98 -57.35 -10.77
N ALA A 306 29.50 -56.11 -10.73
CA ALA A 306 29.23 -55.31 -11.93
C ALA A 306 30.49 -55.09 -12.78
N ALA A 307 31.64 -54.78 -12.15
CA ALA A 307 32.90 -54.61 -12.87
C ALA A 307 33.38 -55.92 -13.50
N GLN A 308 33.29 -57.03 -12.78
CA GLN A 308 33.74 -58.33 -13.29
C GLN A 308 32.90 -58.83 -14.46
N THR A 309 31.57 -58.63 -14.42
CA THR A 309 30.68 -58.98 -15.54
C THR A 309 31.09 -58.26 -16.82
N ILE A 310 31.31 -56.94 -16.74
CA ILE A 310 31.68 -56.11 -17.90
C ILE A 310 33.09 -56.45 -18.40
N ILE A 311 34.03 -56.74 -17.52
CA ILE A 311 35.38 -57.20 -17.91
C ILE A 311 35.30 -58.55 -18.63
N ASN A 312 34.48 -59.48 -18.15
CA ASN A 312 34.33 -60.78 -18.80
C ASN A 312 33.67 -60.65 -20.18
N GLU A 313 32.69 -59.76 -20.34
CA GLU A 313 32.02 -59.49 -21.63
C GLU A 313 32.98 -58.86 -22.66
N ASN A 314 33.87 -57.97 -22.23
CA ASN A 314 34.83 -57.29 -23.12
C ASN A 314 36.17 -58.04 -23.29
N GLY A 315 36.50 -58.94 -22.36
CA GLY A 315 37.69 -59.79 -22.39
C GLY A 315 37.47 -61.18 -23.02
N ALA A 316 36.23 -61.56 -23.30
CA ALA A 316 35.87 -62.73 -24.09
C ALA A 316 35.87 -62.39 -25.59
N THR A 317 36.98 -61.84 -26.09
CA THR A 317 37.29 -61.86 -27.51
C THR A 317 38.09 -63.16 -27.77
N PRO A 318 37.61 -64.09 -28.62
CA PRO A 318 38.39 -65.26 -29.01
C PRO A 318 39.69 -64.89 -29.74
#